data_AF-M0JK71-F1
#
_entry.id   AF-M0JK71-F1
#
_cell.length_a   1.000
_cell.length_b   1.000
_cell.length_c   1.000
_cell.angle_alpha   90.00
_cell.angle_beta   90.00
_cell.angle_gamma   90.00
#
_symmetry.space_group_name_H-M   'P 1'
#
loop_
_entity.id
_entity.type
_entity.pdbx_description
1 polymer ?
#
loop_
_entity_poly.entity_id
_entity_poly.type
_entity_poly.pdbx_seq_one_letter_code
_entity_poly.pdbx_strand_id
1 'polypeptide(L)'
;ESISLIVQGSDSVITQGEYEVAADQTISVPLQITEKGNCELTVSRSGGIEISKTLVIGEYELEHGPNVVIELRDEEIEISQLE
;
A
#
# COMPACT_ATOMS: atom_id res chain seq x y z
N GLU A 1 13.12 6.43 9.87
CA GLU A 1 12.99 5.02 9.46
C GLU A 1 12.51 5.00 8.02
N SER A 2 12.40 3.85 7.38
CA SER A 2 11.79 3.78 6.05
C SER A 2 10.82 2.63 5.92
N ILE A 3 9.87 2.80 5.00
CA ILE A 3 9.05 1.71 4.50
C ILE A 3 9.28 1.53 2.99
N SER A 4 9.27 0.29 2.55
CA SER A 4 9.13 -0.09 1.16
C SER A 4 7.71 -0.56 0.90
N LEU A 5 7.16 -0.14 -0.23
CA LEU A 5 5.82 -0.42 -0.69
C LEU A 5 5.91 -1.12 -2.03
N ILE A 6 5.26 -2.26 -2.16
CA ILE A 6 5.18 -3.01 -3.42
C ILE A 6 3.72 -3.40 -3.65
N VAL A 7 3.17 -3.00 -4.79
CA VAL A 7 1.87 -3.45 -5.26
C VAL A 7 2.10 -4.42 -6.41
N GLN A 8 1.67 -5.65 -6.21
CA GLN A 8 1.76 -6.73 -7.18
C GLN A 8 0.38 -7.02 -7.76
N GLY A 9 0.27 -6.92 -9.08
CA GLY A 9 -0.89 -7.38 -9.84
C GLY A 9 -0.78 -8.86 -10.17
N SER A 10 -1.66 -9.32 -11.07
CA SER A 10 -1.77 -10.75 -11.42
C SER A 10 -0.47 -11.34 -11.99
N ASP A 11 0.21 -10.56 -12.85
CA ASP A 11 1.38 -11.03 -13.59
C ASP A 11 2.64 -10.16 -13.41
N SER A 12 2.52 -8.99 -12.76
CA SER A 12 3.63 -8.04 -12.64
C SER A 12 3.51 -7.09 -11.46
N VAL A 13 4.63 -6.46 -11.08
CA VAL A 13 4.63 -5.34 -10.12
C VAL A 13 4.01 -4.12 -10.80
N ILE A 14 2.93 -3.61 -10.21
CA ILE A 14 2.21 -2.44 -10.72
C ILE A 14 2.92 -1.16 -10.28
N THR A 15 3.25 -1.07 -8.99
CA THR A 15 3.99 0.07 -8.44
C THR A 15 4.88 -0.37 -7.29
N GLN A 16 5.98 0.34 -7.11
CA GLN A 16 6.86 0.19 -5.96
C GLN A 16 7.40 1.55 -5.54
N GLY A 17 7.62 1.74 -4.24
CA GLY A 17 8.17 2.99 -3.72
C GLY A 17 8.82 2.81 -2.35
N GLU A 18 9.75 3.68 -2.04
CA GLU A 18 10.37 3.79 -0.72
C GLU A 18 10.07 5.16 -0.14
N TYR A 19 9.73 5.19 1.15
CA TYR A 19 9.29 6.39 1.85
C TYR A 19 10.03 6.50 3.17
N GLU A 20 10.57 7.69 3.42
CA GLU A 20 11.10 8.04 4.74
C GLU A 20 9.93 8.37 5.68
N VAL A 21 9.94 7.74 6.84
CA VAL A 21 8.83 7.80 7.82
C VAL A 21 9.34 7.99 9.24
N ALA A 22 8.49 8.59 10.07
CA ALA A 22 8.65 8.57 11.52
C ALA A 22 8.14 7.24 12.11
N ALA A 23 8.47 6.98 13.38
CA ALA A 23 8.07 5.76 14.07
C ALA A 23 6.55 5.60 14.17
N ASP A 24 5.86 6.71 14.45
CA ASP A 24 4.41 6.82 14.43
C ASP A 24 3.98 7.80 13.33
N GLN A 25 3.39 7.29 12.26
CA GLN A 25 2.96 8.12 11.14
C GLN A 25 1.82 7.46 10.37
N THR A 26 0.87 8.27 9.92
CA THR A 26 -0.14 7.87 8.94
C THR A 26 0.22 8.41 7.56
N ILE A 27 0.20 7.54 6.56
CA ILE A 27 0.58 7.85 5.17
C ILE A 27 -0.60 7.52 4.27
N SER A 28 -0.98 8.46 3.42
CA SER A 28 -1.96 8.21 2.36
C SER A 28 -1.22 8.01 1.05
N VAL A 29 -1.34 6.82 0.47
CA VAL A 29 -0.70 6.46 -0.79
C VAL A 29 -1.77 6.41 -1.88
N PRO A 30 -1.78 7.37 -2.82
CA PRO A 30 -2.64 7.28 -3.98
C PRO A 30 -2.06 6.23 -4.93
N LEU A 31 -2.72 5.07 -5.05
CA LEU A 31 -2.27 4.01 -5.93
C LEU A 31 -2.93 4.18 -7.29
N GLN A 32 -2.15 4.53 -8.32
CA GLN A 32 -2.64 4.61 -9.69
C GLN A 32 -2.66 3.22 -10.35
N ILE A 33 -3.68 2.42 -10.03
CA ILE A 33 -3.86 1.07 -10.57
C ILE A 33 -4.94 1.11 -11.65
N THR A 34 -4.57 0.79 -12.89
CA THR A 34 -5.49 0.74 -14.03
C THR A 34 -6.03 -0.66 -14.31
N GLU A 35 -5.43 -1.70 -13.72
CA GLU A 35 -5.90 -3.09 -13.83
C GLU A 35 -7.04 -3.35 -12.83
N LYS A 36 -8.15 -3.90 -13.33
CA LYS A 36 -9.26 -4.35 -12.49
C LYS A 36 -8.93 -5.73 -11.92
N GLY A 37 -9.29 -5.98 -10.67
CA GLY A 37 -9.10 -7.27 -10.02
C GLY A 37 -8.45 -7.16 -8.65
N ASN A 38 -7.89 -8.27 -8.19
CA ASN A 38 -7.21 -8.32 -6.90
C ASN A 38 -5.73 -8.02 -7.10
N CYS A 39 -5.19 -7.10 -6.31
CA CYS A 39 -3.77 -6.83 -6.22
C CYS A 39 -3.29 -7.12 -4.79
N GLU A 40 -2.03 -7.44 -4.62
CA GLU A 40 -1.42 -7.59 -3.31
C GLU A 40 -0.56 -6.37 -3.01
N LEU A 41 -0.83 -5.67 -1.92
CA LEU A 41 0.02 -4.61 -1.39
C LEU A 41 0.85 -5.18 -0.25
N THR A 42 2.17 -5.13 -0.41
CA THR A 42 3.14 -5.48 0.64
C THR A 42 3.82 -4.21 1.14
N VAL A 43 3.88 -4.09 2.46
CA VAL A 43 4.54 -2.99 3.18
C VAL A 43 5.59 -3.59 4.09
N SER A 44 6.86 -3.21 3.87
CA SER A 44 7.97 -3.68 4.69
C SER A 44 8.65 -2.48 5.34
N ARG A 45 8.82 -2.50 6.67
CA ARG A 45 9.51 -1.45 7.44
C ARG A 45 10.96 -1.85 7.69
N SER A 46 11.86 -0.88 7.73
CA SER A 46 13.31 -1.08 7.91
C SER A 46 13.71 -1.82 9.21
N GLY A 47 12.77 -2.05 10.13
CA GLY A 47 12.94 -2.87 11.34
C GLY A 47 12.61 -4.37 11.18
N GLY A 48 12.23 -4.82 9.98
CA GLY A 48 11.94 -6.23 9.67
C GLY A 48 10.45 -6.63 9.81
N ILE A 49 9.56 -5.68 10.09
CA ILE A 49 8.12 -5.91 10.06
C ILE A 49 7.65 -5.83 8.61
N GLU A 50 6.96 -6.87 8.15
CA GLU A 50 6.36 -6.94 6.83
C GLU A 50 4.91 -7.41 6.95
N ILE A 51 4.02 -6.76 6.21
CA ILE A 51 2.61 -7.15 6.12
C ILE A 51 2.14 -7.03 4.67
N SER A 52 1.28 -7.96 4.27
CA SER A 52 0.63 -7.95 2.96
C SER A 52 -0.88 -7.89 3.12
N LYS A 53 -1.53 -7.13 2.25
CA LYS A 53 -2.99 -7.00 2.18
C LYS A 53 -3.46 -7.09 0.74
N THR A 54 -4.48 -7.90 0.51
CA THR A 54 -5.18 -7.93 -0.77
C THR A 54 -6.04 -6.67 -0.92
N LEU A 55 -5.78 -5.92 -1.98
CA LEU A 55 -6.58 -4.80 -2.45
C LEU A 55 -7.54 -5.30 -3.53
N VAL A 56 -8.80 -4.89 -3.45
CA VAL A 56 -9.81 -5.23 -4.46
C VAL A 56 -10.07 -3.99 -5.29
N ILE A 57 -9.65 -4.02 -6.55
CA ILE A 57 -9.77 -2.92 -7.51
C ILE A 57 -10.99 -3.18 -8.39
N GLY A 58 -12.09 -2.51 -8.04
CA GLY A 58 -13.37 -2.61 -8.75
C GLY A 58 -13.40 -1.81 -10.06
N GLU A 59 -14.57 -1.84 -10.73
CA GLU A 59 -14.77 -1.07 -11.97
C GLU A 59 -14.86 0.44 -11.78
N TYR A 60 -14.92 0.91 -10.53
CA TYR A 60 -15.02 2.33 -10.25
C TYR A 60 -13.81 3.04 -10.86
N GLU A 61 -14.11 3.93 -11.80
CA GLU A 61 -13.21 5.00 -12.23
C GLU A 61 -12.94 5.87 -11.00
N LEU A 62 -12.07 5.39 -10.11
CA LEU A 62 -11.35 6.26 -9.22
C LEU A 62 -10.53 7.13 -10.16
N GLU A 63 -11.04 8.32 -10.51
CA GLU A 63 -10.28 9.36 -11.21
C GLU A 63 -8.94 9.64 -10.49
N HIS A 64 -8.78 9.13 -9.26
CA HIS A 64 -7.61 9.20 -8.39
C HIS A 64 -7.00 7.85 -7.91
N GLY A 65 -7.48 6.69 -8.40
CA GLY A 65 -7.06 5.34 -7.94
C GLY A 65 -7.46 4.97 -6.49
N PRO A 66 -7.32 3.70 -6.05
CA PRO A 66 -7.58 3.32 -4.66
C PRO A 66 -6.65 4.08 -3.72
N ASN A 67 -7.23 4.81 -2.77
CA ASN A 67 -6.47 5.48 -1.74
C ASN A 67 -6.25 4.49 -0.60
N VAL A 68 -4.99 4.14 -0.37
CA VAL A 68 -4.62 3.30 0.76
C VAL A 68 -4.06 4.19 1.86
N VAL A 69 -4.55 3.99 3.07
CA VAL A 69 -4.00 4.57 4.28
C VAL A 69 -3.16 3.52 4.98
N ILE A 70 -1.93 3.89 5.31
CA ILE A 70 -0.97 3.04 6.02
C ILE A 70 -0.68 3.73 7.34
N GLU A 71 -1.04 3.08 8.42
CA GLU A 71 -0.75 3.54 9.77
C GLU A 71 0.44 2.75 10.30
N LEU A 72 1.51 3.49 10.56
CA LEU A 72 2.71 2.98 11.21
C LEU A 72 2.63 3.34 12.68
N ARG A 73 2.81 2.33 13.52
CA ARG A 73 3.02 2.47 14.97
C ARG A 73 4.33 1.78 15.34
N ASP A 74 4.89 2.10 16.49
CA ASP A 74 6.17 1.55 16.99
C ASP A 74 6.47 0.09 16.57
N GLU A 75 5.53 -0.86 16.73
CA GLU A 75 5.71 -2.28 16.35
C GLU A 75 4.60 -2.85 15.46
N GLU A 76 3.78 -2.00 14.84
CA GLU A 76 2.60 -2.43 14.07
C GLU A 76 2.48 -1.65 12.76
N ILE A 77 1.98 -2.34 11.72
CA ILE A 77 1.60 -1.72 10.44
C ILE A 77 0.15 -2.10 10.19
N GLU A 78 -0.72 -1.11 10.04
CA GLU A 78 -2.11 -1.31 9.64
C GLU A 78 -2.35 -0.71 8.25
N ILE A 79 -3.04 -1.46 7.40
CA ILE A 79 -3.35 -1.05 6.03
C ILE A 79 -4.86 -0.97 5.88
N SER A 80 -5.37 0.18 5.44
CA SER A 80 -6.79 0.43 5.21
C SER A 80 -7.03 0.91 3.77
N GLN A 81 -7.93 0.25 3.06
CA GLN A 81 -8.38 0.68 1.73
C GLN A 81 -9.59 1.61 1.93
N LEU A 82 -9.53 2.82 1.36
CA LEU A 82 -10.66 3.75 1.34
C LEU A 82 -11.56 3.43 0.15
N GLU A 83 -12.88 3.34 0.40
CA GLU A 83 -13.93 3.10 -0.61
C GLU A 83 -14.29 4.35 -1.42
#